data_AF-A0A8J1U0Y2-F1
#
_entry.id   AF-A0A8J1U0Y2-F1
#
_cell.length_a   1.000
_cell.length_b   1.000
_cell.length_c   1.000
_cell.angle_alpha   90.00
_cell.angle_beta   90.00
_cell.angle_gamma   90.00
#
_symmetry.space_group_name_H-M   'P 1'
#
loop_
_entity.id
_entity.type
_entity.pdbx_description
1 polymer ?
#
loop_
_entity_poly.entity_id
_entity_poly.type
_entity_poly.pdbx_seq_one_letter_code
_entity_poly.pdbx_strand_id
1 'polypeptide(L)'
;MGDNNFKTLFDELGMTPEPTETDQCSLTMGAPGDSCLKECQLIMQKAAAKRLEESDAMYLFQYGPASGDGPFKKALATFLSTEYKDTVKESSLYLTTGASQGLYLTASLLFNTGDTVFIEDPTYFIAINLLRDDLGLNVVPVPTDDKGLLVDEFEKLLELHLSSSTNAMTSPKMFRSMLYFIPTYNNPKGGCLPPDRCEKLVALARKFNTLLFCDDVYNILYYEDTIPPRFLTYDKETDPDFQGHVLSCGTFSKLFGPGVRLGWIEASNRIINLFVKSSYSDSGGSKNHLVSGLMTTVLTEGLQAAHIDKLRKKYGSRLAAVIALLKEKLPKTVVVSEPKGGYFIWIELPLWCDAVQLVLMAKEQYNVTFLPGTRCTPTGKYGNCIRISFSYYELEPLLEGVKRLCRAVCQYMTANEPMNNGSIEPVQQEDNVSEPTKSTPAQRLIEALGLEPHTVAGNLKLKYTSKLKLGFIAKRNKQSSTEQDKSLDLPAASSIYMLLQGEEYLSWHTIAADELLFFHEGSPIKVHQISACGDYTCINLGRPLDGHNYQVQIPQRCWYAIELAQKHDGAYGLYSEVISPGFHPDLYESGSKEELIEKFPQHAKIITRLSEK
;
A
#
# COMPACT_ATOMS: atom_id res chain seq x y z
N MET A 1 -28.44 -35.85 -14.19
CA MET A 1 -28.57 -34.83 -13.12
C MET A 1 -27.20 -34.18 -13.05
N GLY A 2 -27.07 -33.02 -13.69
CA GLY A 2 -25.80 -32.49 -14.16
C GLY A 2 -24.92 -31.94 -13.03
N ASP A 3 -23.62 -32.18 -13.17
CA ASP A 3 -22.55 -31.46 -12.49
C ASP A 3 -22.79 -29.94 -12.61
N ASN A 4 -23.20 -29.31 -11.52
CA ASN A 4 -23.16 -27.86 -11.40
C ASN A 4 -21.72 -27.44 -11.05
N ASN A 5 -20.82 -27.58 -12.03
CA ASN A 5 -19.54 -26.90 -12.07
C ASN A 5 -19.78 -25.40 -12.33
N PHE A 6 -20.31 -24.67 -11.36
CA PHE A 6 -20.07 -23.23 -11.31
C PHE A 6 -18.65 -23.04 -10.79
N LYS A 7 -17.66 -23.13 -11.69
CA LYS A 7 -16.39 -22.43 -11.45
C LYS A 7 -16.76 -20.96 -11.28
N THR A 8 -16.52 -20.43 -10.10
CA THR A 8 -16.78 -19.02 -9.82
C THR A 8 -15.76 -18.19 -10.59
N LEU A 9 -16.10 -16.94 -10.98
CA LEU A 9 -15.15 -15.99 -11.55
C LEU A 9 -13.90 -15.80 -10.65
N PHE A 10 -14.04 -16.07 -9.35
CA PHE A 10 -12.94 -16.06 -8.39
C PHE A 10 -11.99 -17.26 -8.56
N ASP A 11 -12.46 -18.42 -9.02
CA ASP A 11 -11.61 -19.59 -9.32
C ASP A 11 -10.74 -19.32 -10.56
N GLU A 12 -11.29 -18.62 -11.55
CA GLU A 12 -10.57 -18.24 -12.77
C GLU A 12 -9.57 -17.09 -12.56
N LEU A 13 -9.84 -16.22 -11.58
CA LEU A 13 -8.95 -15.10 -11.18
C LEU A 13 -7.96 -15.48 -10.06
N GLY A 14 -7.94 -16.73 -9.58
CA GLY A 14 -7.06 -17.19 -8.49
C GLY A 14 -7.36 -16.53 -7.13
N MET A 15 -8.60 -16.09 -6.93
CA MET A 15 -9.07 -15.35 -5.76
C MET A 15 -9.90 -16.19 -4.77
N THR A 16 -10.44 -17.31 -5.22
CA THR A 16 -10.76 -18.44 -4.33
C THR A 16 -9.50 -19.29 -4.21
N PRO A 17 -9.23 -19.90 -3.05
CA PRO A 17 -8.35 -21.06 -3.06
C PRO A 17 -8.94 -21.99 -4.12
N GLU A 18 -8.12 -22.47 -5.07
CA GLU A 18 -8.48 -23.72 -5.73
C GLU A 18 -8.89 -24.70 -4.61
N PRO A 19 -9.83 -25.64 -4.83
CA PRO A 19 -9.93 -26.79 -3.95
C PRO A 19 -8.61 -27.54 -4.08
N THR A 20 -7.60 -27.03 -3.41
CA THR A 20 -6.32 -27.65 -3.34
C THR A 20 -6.56 -28.86 -2.47
N GLU A 21 -6.09 -29.99 -2.92
CA GLU A 21 -5.76 -31.12 -2.07
C GLU A 21 -4.68 -30.74 -1.02
N THR A 22 -4.48 -29.44 -0.70
CA THR A 22 -3.44 -28.90 0.18
C THR A 22 -4.04 -28.15 1.37
N ASP A 23 -3.55 -28.50 2.57
CA ASP A 23 -3.86 -27.97 3.91
C ASP A 23 -3.50 -26.48 4.12
N GLN A 24 -3.73 -25.61 3.13
CA GLN A 24 -3.31 -24.20 3.17
C GLN A 24 -4.36 -23.29 3.83
N CYS A 25 -3.96 -22.58 4.90
CA CYS A 25 -4.79 -21.63 5.64
C CYS A 25 -4.43 -20.16 5.29
N SER A 26 -5.41 -19.34 4.91
CA SER A 26 -5.21 -17.93 4.53
C SER A 26 -5.91 -16.97 5.49
N LEU A 27 -5.14 -16.39 6.41
CA LEU A 27 -5.62 -15.37 7.34
C LEU A 27 -5.72 -13.97 6.70
N THR A 28 -5.61 -13.86 5.38
CA THR A 28 -5.66 -12.58 4.66
C THR A 28 -7.09 -12.10 4.37
N MET A 29 -8.07 -13.01 4.37
CA MET A 29 -9.39 -12.80 3.78
C MET A 29 -10.27 -11.84 4.57
N GLY A 30 -10.50 -10.64 4.03
CA GLY A 30 -11.40 -9.63 4.60
C GLY A 30 -12.87 -9.82 4.20
N ALA A 31 -13.39 -11.04 4.25
CA ALA A 31 -14.73 -11.41 3.78
C ALA A 31 -15.46 -12.33 4.78
N PRO A 32 -16.81 -12.37 4.76
CA PRO A 32 -17.56 -13.39 5.50
C PRO A 32 -17.28 -14.79 4.93
N GLY A 33 -17.27 -15.81 5.78
CA GLY A 33 -17.09 -17.21 5.36
C GLY A 33 -18.40 -17.94 5.02
N ASP A 34 -18.26 -19.18 4.56
CA ASP A 34 -19.32 -19.99 3.95
C ASP A 34 -20.57 -20.13 4.79
N SER A 35 -20.44 -20.35 6.10
CA SER A 35 -21.60 -20.49 6.99
C SER A 35 -22.47 -19.23 7.03
N CYS A 36 -21.84 -18.05 6.98
CA CYS A 36 -22.54 -16.76 6.94
C CYS A 36 -23.22 -16.60 5.58
N LEU A 37 -22.55 -17.02 4.50
CA LEU A 37 -23.10 -16.94 3.14
C LEU A 37 -24.27 -17.91 2.91
N LYS A 38 -24.22 -19.13 3.48
CA LYS A 38 -25.34 -20.08 3.46
C LYS A 38 -26.59 -19.51 4.14
N GLU A 39 -26.42 -18.80 5.25
CA GLU A 39 -27.54 -18.12 5.90
C GLU A 39 -28.10 -16.98 5.01
N CYS A 40 -27.23 -16.19 4.38
CA CYS A 40 -27.64 -15.13 3.46
C CYS A 40 -28.44 -15.68 2.27
N GLN A 41 -28.08 -16.86 1.75
CA GLN A 41 -28.84 -17.55 0.71
C GLN A 41 -30.28 -17.82 1.15
N LEU A 42 -30.48 -18.38 2.34
CA LEU A 42 -31.80 -18.69 2.88
C LEU A 42 -32.63 -17.42 3.12
N ILE A 43 -31.99 -16.36 3.65
CA ILE A 43 -32.62 -15.06 3.85
C ILE A 43 -33.09 -14.48 2.51
N MET A 44 -32.23 -14.46 1.48
CA MET A 44 -32.61 -13.95 0.16
C MET A 44 -33.67 -14.80 -0.51
N GLN A 45 -33.64 -16.12 -0.36
CA GLN A 45 -34.67 -16.99 -0.93
C GLN A 45 -36.06 -16.62 -0.37
N LYS A 46 -36.17 -16.46 0.96
CA LYS A 46 -37.41 -16.05 1.62
C LYS A 46 -37.85 -14.66 1.18
N ALA A 47 -36.93 -13.70 1.15
CA ALA A 47 -37.23 -12.33 0.77
C ALA A 47 -37.64 -12.22 -0.70
N ALA A 48 -37.00 -12.97 -1.59
CA ALA A 48 -37.33 -13.02 -3.01
C ALA A 48 -38.71 -13.63 -3.26
N ALA A 49 -39.02 -14.78 -2.63
CA ALA A 49 -40.34 -15.40 -2.77
C ALA A 49 -41.45 -14.42 -2.37
N LYS A 50 -41.30 -13.75 -1.22
CA LYS A 50 -42.27 -12.76 -0.76
C LYS A 50 -42.36 -11.56 -1.69
N ARG A 51 -41.23 -10.91 -2.02
CA ARG A 51 -41.22 -9.66 -2.80
C ARG A 51 -41.73 -9.87 -4.23
N LEU A 52 -41.42 -11.01 -4.84
CA LEU A 52 -41.81 -11.29 -6.23
C LEU A 52 -43.27 -11.73 -6.39
N GLU A 53 -43.96 -12.09 -5.30
CA GLU A 53 -45.40 -12.38 -5.30
C GLU A 53 -46.27 -11.12 -5.15
N GLU A 54 -45.68 -9.98 -4.76
CA GLU A 54 -46.41 -8.71 -4.63
C GLU A 54 -46.86 -8.18 -5.98
N SER A 55 -48.06 -7.58 -6.03
CA SER A 55 -48.69 -7.14 -7.29
C SER A 55 -47.89 -6.09 -8.07
N ASP A 56 -47.00 -5.36 -7.39
CA ASP A 56 -46.17 -4.30 -7.96
C ASP A 56 -44.73 -4.77 -8.26
N ALA A 57 -44.41 -6.06 -8.08
CA ALA A 57 -43.06 -6.61 -8.26
C ALA A 57 -42.48 -6.40 -9.66
N MET A 58 -43.35 -6.24 -10.67
CA MET A 58 -42.94 -5.91 -12.05
C MET A 58 -42.13 -4.61 -12.15
N TYR A 59 -42.32 -3.65 -11.23
CA TYR A 59 -41.56 -2.40 -11.22
C TYR A 59 -40.09 -2.59 -10.81
N LEU A 60 -39.72 -3.70 -10.17
CA LEU A 60 -38.32 -4.01 -9.85
C LEU A 60 -37.43 -4.19 -11.09
N PHE A 61 -38.05 -4.43 -12.25
CA PHE A 61 -37.38 -4.59 -13.54
C PHE A 61 -37.34 -3.29 -14.36
N GLN A 62 -37.85 -2.17 -13.82
CA GLN A 62 -37.80 -0.85 -14.44
C GLN A 62 -36.62 -0.03 -13.90
N TYR A 63 -36.23 1.03 -14.62
CA TYR A 63 -35.37 2.07 -14.06
C TYR A 63 -35.99 2.67 -12.79
N GLY A 64 -35.19 2.77 -11.74
CA GLY A 64 -35.58 3.43 -10.49
C GLY A 64 -35.06 4.86 -10.38
N PRO A 65 -35.43 5.60 -9.30
CA PRO A 65 -34.96 6.96 -9.06
C PRO A 65 -33.43 7.06 -8.93
N ALA A 66 -32.83 8.15 -9.40
CA ALA A 66 -31.39 8.38 -9.40
C ALA A 66 -30.70 8.18 -8.03
N SER A 67 -31.35 8.59 -6.93
CA SER A 67 -30.80 8.42 -5.58
C SER A 67 -30.97 6.99 -5.01
N GLY A 68 -31.78 6.16 -5.66
CA GLY A 68 -32.17 4.83 -5.22
C GLY A 68 -33.67 4.65 -5.03
N ASP A 69 -34.08 3.38 -4.89
CA ASP A 69 -35.47 2.98 -4.65
C ASP A 69 -36.02 3.55 -3.34
N GLY A 70 -37.18 4.22 -3.39
CA GLY A 70 -37.80 4.89 -2.24
C GLY A 70 -38.14 3.94 -1.09
N PRO A 71 -38.94 2.87 -1.33
CA PRO A 71 -39.21 1.84 -0.33
C PRO A 71 -37.96 1.29 0.33
N PHE A 72 -36.92 0.98 -0.46
CA PHE A 72 -35.64 0.54 0.10
C PHE A 72 -34.97 1.61 0.95
N LYS A 73 -34.86 2.85 0.49
CA LYS A 73 -34.22 3.95 1.25
C LYS A 73 -34.91 4.17 2.59
N LYS A 74 -36.25 4.10 2.63
CA LYS A 74 -37.02 4.20 3.87
C LYS A 74 -36.72 3.04 4.83
N ALA A 75 -36.70 1.81 4.31
CA ALA A 75 -36.35 0.63 5.11
C ALA A 75 -34.91 0.70 5.63
N LEU A 76 -33.98 1.14 4.78
CA LEU A 76 -32.57 1.33 5.13
C LEU A 76 -32.40 2.41 6.20
N ALA A 77 -33.02 3.58 6.04
CA ALA A 77 -32.99 4.65 7.03
C ALA A 77 -33.50 4.17 8.41
N THR A 78 -34.58 3.40 8.43
CA THR A 78 -35.14 2.83 9.67
C THR A 78 -34.18 1.84 10.32
N PHE A 79 -33.64 0.91 9.53
CA PHE A 79 -32.66 -0.08 9.98
C PHE A 79 -31.41 0.60 10.54
N LEU A 80 -30.79 1.49 9.76
CA LEU A 80 -29.58 2.19 10.16
C LEU A 80 -29.81 3.07 11.38
N SER A 81 -30.97 3.72 11.50
CA SER A 81 -31.25 4.55 12.68
C SER A 81 -31.27 3.73 13.97
N THR A 82 -31.79 2.50 13.88
CA THR A 82 -31.81 1.56 15.00
C THR A 82 -30.40 1.07 15.32
N GLU A 83 -29.65 0.61 14.32
CA GLU A 83 -28.30 0.05 14.51
C GLU A 83 -27.28 1.09 15.01
N TYR A 84 -27.39 2.33 14.52
CA TYR A 84 -26.50 3.43 14.90
C TYR A 84 -26.94 4.16 16.18
N LYS A 85 -28.16 3.91 16.66
CA LYS A 85 -28.78 4.68 17.76
C LYS A 85 -28.75 6.19 17.48
N ASP A 86 -28.95 6.56 16.23
CA ASP A 86 -28.85 7.91 15.69
C ASP A 86 -29.83 8.07 14.52
N THR A 87 -30.27 9.29 14.19
CA THR A 87 -31.28 9.47 13.14
C THR A 87 -30.66 9.50 11.75
N VAL A 88 -31.02 8.54 10.90
CA VAL A 88 -30.71 8.54 9.46
C VAL A 88 -31.94 8.96 8.67
N LYS A 89 -31.81 9.99 7.84
CA LYS A 89 -32.90 10.50 7.00
C LYS A 89 -32.91 9.80 5.64
N GLU A 90 -34.08 9.49 5.10
CA GLU A 90 -34.19 8.93 3.75
C GLU A 90 -33.56 9.87 2.70
N SER A 91 -33.75 11.18 2.85
CA SER A 91 -33.23 12.19 1.93
C SER A 91 -31.70 12.30 1.93
N SER A 92 -31.03 11.89 3.01
CA SER A 92 -29.56 11.92 3.11
C SER A 92 -28.89 10.69 2.50
N LEU A 93 -29.66 9.72 1.98
CA LEU A 93 -29.14 8.47 1.42
C LEU A 93 -29.03 8.52 -0.11
N TYR A 94 -27.95 7.95 -0.63
CA TYR A 94 -27.74 7.63 -2.05
C TYR A 94 -27.26 6.19 -2.20
N LEU A 95 -27.93 5.38 -3.02
CA LEU A 95 -27.58 3.96 -3.22
C LEU A 95 -26.32 3.80 -4.07
N THR A 96 -25.44 2.89 -3.65
CA THR A 96 -24.22 2.51 -4.38
C THR A 96 -24.18 1.01 -4.63
N THR A 97 -23.31 0.56 -5.54
CA THR A 97 -23.02 -0.86 -5.74
C THR A 97 -21.94 -1.37 -4.76
N GLY A 98 -22.02 -0.91 -3.50
CA GLY A 98 -21.04 -1.14 -2.44
C GLY A 98 -20.05 0.01 -2.28
N ALA A 99 -19.25 -0.05 -1.20
CA ALA A 99 -18.36 1.05 -0.78
C ALA A 99 -17.33 1.45 -1.84
N SER A 100 -16.75 0.48 -2.58
CA SER A 100 -15.79 0.79 -3.65
C SER A 100 -16.38 1.66 -4.77
N GLN A 101 -17.62 1.41 -5.17
CA GLN A 101 -18.29 2.26 -6.15
C GLN A 101 -18.67 3.61 -5.54
N GLY A 102 -18.99 3.66 -4.24
CA GLY A 102 -19.19 4.92 -3.52
C GLY A 102 -17.94 5.80 -3.50
N LEU A 103 -16.76 5.21 -3.22
CA LEU A 103 -15.47 5.91 -3.28
C LEU A 103 -15.16 6.38 -4.69
N TYR A 104 -15.27 5.50 -5.68
CA TYR A 104 -15.02 5.83 -7.07
C TYR A 104 -15.92 6.96 -7.57
N LEU A 105 -17.24 6.87 -7.31
CA LEU A 105 -18.22 7.88 -7.71
C LEU A 105 -17.95 9.22 -7.05
N THR A 106 -17.61 9.23 -5.76
CA THR A 106 -17.29 10.46 -5.03
C THR A 106 -16.02 11.11 -5.58
N ALA A 107 -14.95 10.34 -5.72
CA ALA A 107 -13.67 10.86 -6.20
C ALA A 107 -13.77 11.36 -7.65
N SER A 108 -14.38 10.59 -8.55
CA SER A 108 -14.49 10.93 -9.98
C SER A 108 -15.43 12.10 -10.30
N LEU A 109 -16.45 12.33 -9.48
CA LEU A 109 -17.37 13.46 -9.70
C LEU A 109 -16.91 14.77 -9.05
N LEU A 110 -16.16 14.68 -7.94
CA LEU A 110 -15.84 15.86 -7.13
C LEU A 110 -14.40 16.33 -7.28
N PHE A 111 -13.52 15.51 -7.85
CA PHE A 111 -12.09 15.78 -8.00
C PHE A 111 -11.63 15.47 -9.42
N ASN A 112 -10.59 16.18 -9.85
CA ASN A 112 -9.91 15.98 -11.11
C ASN A 112 -8.59 15.23 -10.88
N THR A 113 -8.08 14.57 -11.92
CA THR A 113 -6.71 14.05 -11.94
C THR A 113 -5.71 15.12 -11.49
N GLY A 114 -4.78 14.73 -10.62
CA GLY A 114 -3.80 15.61 -9.98
C GLY A 114 -4.30 16.32 -8.71
N ASP A 115 -5.60 16.31 -8.42
CA ASP A 115 -6.10 16.84 -7.14
C ASP A 115 -5.60 16.02 -5.96
N THR A 116 -5.48 16.68 -4.81
CA THR A 116 -4.92 16.06 -3.60
C THR A 116 -5.98 15.29 -2.84
N VAL A 117 -5.64 14.05 -2.51
CA VAL A 117 -6.35 13.22 -1.54
C VAL A 117 -5.39 12.81 -0.43
N PHE A 118 -5.73 13.21 0.78
CA PHE A 118 -5.09 12.71 1.98
C PHE A 118 -5.63 11.33 2.32
N ILE A 119 -4.77 10.43 2.74
CA ILE A 119 -5.18 9.10 3.21
C ILE A 119 -4.49 8.78 4.53
N GLU A 120 -5.16 8.09 5.44
CA GLU A 120 -4.49 7.56 6.62
C GLU A 120 -3.41 6.52 6.23
N ASP A 121 -2.34 6.41 7.01
CA ASP A 121 -1.23 5.47 6.77
C ASP A 121 -0.89 4.70 8.07
N PRO A 122 -1.13 3.37 8.14
CA PRO A 122 -1.59 2.49 7.06
C PRO A 122 -3.11 2.54 6.85
N THR A 123 -3.58 2.09 5.69
CA THR A 123 -5.01 2.05 5.32
C THR A 123 -5.37 0.87 4.40
N TYR A 124 -6.62 0.83 3.94
CA TYR A 124 -7.11 -0.15 2.98
C TYR A 124 -6.44 0.01 1.61
N PHE A 125 -5.53 -0.90 1.32
CA PHE A 125 -4.65 -0.86 0.15
C PHE A 125 -5.34 -0.74 -1.21
N ILE A 126 -6.59 -1.22 -1.37
CA ILE A 126 -7.32 -1.07 -2.64
C ILE A 126 -7.75 0.39 -2.85
N ALA A 127 -8.07 1.13 -1.78
CA ALA A 127 -8.40 2.55 -1.90
C ALA A 127 -7.18 3.36 -2.39
N ILE A 128 -5.97 2.98 -1.97
CA ILE A 128 -4.72 3.61 -2.44
C ILE A 128 -4.61 3.49 -3.96
N ASN A 129 -4.74 2.27 -4.48
CA ASN A 129 -4.62 2.01 -5.92
C ASN A 129 -5.75 2.68 -6.71
N LEU A 130 -6.99 2.62 -6.21
CA LEU A 130 -8.13 3.28 -6.87
C LEU A 130 -7.92 4.80 -6.98
N LEU A 131 -7.48 5.44 -5.90
CA LEU A 131 -7.31 6.89 -5.88
C LEU A 131 -6.08 7.34 -6.69
N ARG A 132 -4.95 6.65 -6.54
CA ARG A 132 -3.69 7.00 -7.21
C ARG A 132 -3.64 6.53 -8.65
N ASP A 133 -3.86 5.24 -8.88
CA ASP A 133 -3.53 4.58 -10.14
C ASP A 133 -4.71 4.67 -11.13
N ASP A 134 -5.95 4.47 -10.66
CA ASP A 134 -7.13 4.50 -11.54
C ASP A 134 -7.63 5.93 -11.82
N LEU A 135 -7.54 6.83 -10.83
CA LEU A 135 -8.05 8.22 -10.93
C LEU A 135 -6.95 9.28 -11.09
N GLY A 136 -5.68 8.91 -10.87
CA GLY A 136 -4.55 9.82 -11.00
C GLY A 136 -4.54 10.94 -9.95
N LEU A 137 -5.10 10.71 -8.76
CA LEU A 137 -5.05 11.70 -7.68
C LEU A 137 -3.67 11.71 -7.00
N ASN A 138 -3.28 12.87 -6.49
CA ASN A 138 -2.08 13.03 -5.68
C ASN A 138 -2.37 12.53 -4.25
N VAL A 139 -1.95 11.29 -3.97
CA VAL A 139 -2.14 10.63 -2.67
C VAL A 139 -1.10 11.10 -1.67
N VAL A 140 -1.53 11.77 -0.60
CA VAL A 140 -0.68 12.25 0.49
C VAL A 140 -0.97 11.47 1.78
N PRO A 141 0.00 10.69 2.30
CA PRO A 141 -0.21 9.90 3.52
C PRO A 141 -0.25 10.78 4.78
N VAL A 142 -1.15 10.44 5.69
CA VAL A 142 -1.30 11.02 7.02
C VAL A 142 -1.01 9.93 8.05
N PRO A 143 -0.01 10.09 8.93
CA PRO A 143 0.35 9.06 9.88
C PRO A 143 -0.78 8.75 10.89
N THR A 144 -0.78 7.53 11.41
CA THR A 144 -1.73 7.05 12.42
C THR A 144 -1.03 6.55 13.67
N ASP A 145 -1.74 6.56 14.79
CA ASP A 145 -1.42 5.76 15.98
C ASP A 145 -2.46 4.64 16.17
N ASP A 146 -2.44 3.97 17.32
CA ASP A 146 -3.38 2.87 17.64
C ASP A 146 -4.84 3.31 17.73
N LYS A 147 -5.08 4.62 17.84
CA LYS A 147 -6.41 5.23 17.86
C LYS A 147 -6.80 5.82 16.50
N GLY A 148 -5.98 5.64 15.47
CA GLY A 148 -6.24 6.11 14.11
C GLY A 148 -5.48 7.39 13.75
N LEU A 149 -6.07 8.19 12.87
CA LEU A 149 -5.41 9.33 12.24
C LEU A 149 -4.86 10.36 13.24
N LEU A 150 -3.62 10.83 13.01
CA LEU A 150 -2.98 11.90 13.76
C LEU A 150 -3.39 13.27 13.20
N VAL A 151 -4.37 13.89 13.85
CA VAL A 151 -5.04 15.11 13.36
C VAL A 151 -4.11 16.33 13.31
N ASP A 152 -3.12 16.41 14.20
CA ASP A 152 -2.13 17.49 14.18
C ASP A 152 -1.20 17.42 12.97
N GLU A 153 -0.83 16.21 12.54
CA GLU A 153 -0.05 16.01 11.32
C GLU A 153 -0.89 16.31 10.08
N PHE A 154 -2.18 15.96 10.10
CA PHE A 154 -3.11 16.33 9.04
C PHE A 154 -3.25 17.85 8.90
N GLU A 155 -3.36 18.59 10.01
CA GLU A 155 -3.42 20.05 9.99
C GLU A 155 -2.19 20.66 9.30
N LYS A 156 -0.98 20.20 9.65
CA LYS A 156 0.27 20.65 9.00
C LYS A 156 0.26 20.37 7.49
N LEU A 157 -0.20 19.18 7.09
CA LEU A 157 -0.29 18.80 5.69
C LEU A 157 -1.30 19.67 4.91
N LEU A 158 -2.43 20.02 5.53
CA LEU A 158 -3.41 20.95 4.96
C LEU A 158 -2.84 22.36 4.78
N GLU A 159 -2.09 22.86 5.77
CA GLU A 159 -1.41 24.16 5.69
C GLU A 159 -0.36 24.21 4.58
N LEU A 160 0.46 23.15 4.48
CA LEU A 160 1.44 23.00 3.40
C LEU A 160 0.74 22.98 2.04
N HIS A 161 -0.30 22.17 1.89
CA HIS A 161 -1.08 22.09 0.65
C HIS A 161 -1.68 23.44 0.25
N LEU A 162 -2.22 24.19 1.22
CA LEU A 162 -2.76 25.53 0.99
C LEU A 162 -1.69 26.52 0.50
N SER A 163 -0.47 26.45 1.07
CA SER A 163 0.64 27.33 0.71
C SER A 163 1.26 27.03 -0.65
N SER A 164 1.29 25.75 -1.06
CA SER A 164 1.88 25.32 -2.33
C SER A 164 0.94 25.41 -3.53
N SER A 165 -0.36 25.60 -3.28
CA SER A 165 -1.36 25.66 -4.35
C SER A 165 -1.30 27.01 -5.07
N THR A 166 -0.52 27.09 -6.14
CA THR A 166 -0.52 28.20 -7.11
C THR A 166 -1.75 28.15 -8.03
N ASN A 167 -2.56 27.10 -7.94
CA ASN A 167 -3.79 26.96 -8.69
C ASN A 167 -4.82 27.97 -8.17
N ALA A 168 -4.82 29.16 -8.78
CA ALA A 168 -6.06 29.92 -8.92
C ALA A 168 -7.15 28.92 -9.34
N MET A 169 -8.23 28.85 -8.56
CA MET A 169 -9.30 27.88 -8.75
C MET A 169 -9.87 28.06 -10.17
N THR A 170 -9.34 27.31 -11.15
CA THR A 170 -9.65 27.49 -12.58
C THR A 170 -11.09 27.04 -12.92
N SER A 171 -11.78 26.45 -11.94
CA SER A 171 -13.19 26.10 -11.96
C SER A 171 -13.73 26.14 -10.52
N PRO A 172 -15.02 26.46 -10.26
CA PRO A 172 -15.59 26.44 -8.91
C PRO A 172 -15.72 24.99 -8.40
N LYS A 173 -14.62 24.40 -7.91
CA LYS A 173 -14.61 23.10 -7.25
C LYS A 173 -15.31 23.21 -5.89
N MET A 174 -16.17 22.23 -5.58
CA MET A 174 -16.89 22.21 -4.30
C MET A 174 -15.95 22.05 -3.11
N PHE A 175 -14.95 21.18 -3.23
CA PHE A 175 -13.95 20.90 -2.22
C PHE A 175 -12.56 21.11 -2.79
N ARG A 176 -11.61 21.54 -1.94
CA ARG A 176 -10.21 21.75 -2.34
C ARG A 176 -9.41 20.45 -2.35
N SER A 177 -9.72 19.57 -1.41
CA SER A 177 -9.07 18.26 -1.26
C SER A 177 -10.05 17.27 -0.61
N MET A 178 -9.66 16.01 -0.54
CA MET A 178 -10.38 14.95 0.17
C MET A 178 -9.48 14.32 1.24
N LEU A 179 -10.04 13.89 2.36
CA LEU A 179 -9.45 12.91 3.26
C LEU A 179 -10.23 11.59 3.15
N TYR A 180 -9.58 10.51 2.76
CA TYR A 180 -10.11 9.15 2.87
C TYR A 180 -9.55 8.48 4.12
N PHE A 181 -10.43 7.97 4.97
CA PHE A 181 -10.07 7.30 6.21
C PHE A 181 -11.19 6.38 6.70
N ILE A 182 -10.83 5.45 7.58
CA ILE A 182 -11.73 4.48 8.20
C ILE A 182 -11.83 4.81 9.69
N PRO A 183 -12.82 5.63 10.12
CA PRO A 183 -12.86 6.17 11.49
C PRO A 183 -13.09 5.11 12.56
N THR A 184 -13.72 3.99 12.20
CA THR A 184 -14.13 2.96 13.15
C THR A 184 -13.68 1.59 12.68
N TYR A 185 -12.95 0.88 13.54
CA TYR A 185 -12.39 -0.45 13.28
C TYR A 185 -11.57 -0.49 11.99
N ASN A 186 -10.61 0.44 11.89
CA ASN A 186 -9.76 0.67 10.72
C ASN A 186 -9.23 -0.63 10.08
N ASN A 187 -9.16 -0.66 8.75
CA ASN A 187 -8.35 -1.65 8.04
C ASN A 187 -7.00 -1.00 7.68
N PRO A 188 -5.87 -1.43 8.27
CA PRO A 188 -5.66 -2.74 8.88
C PRO A 188 -5.63 -2.78 10.43
N LYS A 189 -5.58 -1.64 11.13
CA LYS A 189 -5.22 -1.57 12.57
C LYS A 189 -6.33 -1.94 13.56
N GLY A 190 -7.59 -1.83 13.15
CA GLY A 190 -8.75 -2.10 14.00
C GLY A 190 -9.08 -1.01 15.03
N GLY A 191 -8.36 0.12 15.01
CA GLY A 191 -8.56 1.26 15.89
C GLY A 191 -9.83 2.06 15.61
N CYS A 192 -10.24 2.89 16.57
CA CYS A 192 -11.36 3.84 16.45
C CYS A 192 -10.91 5.24 16.86
N LEU A 193 -11.30 6.23 16.07
CA LEU A 193 -10.95 7.62 16.32
C LEU A 193 -11.68 8.15 17.57
N PRO A 194 -10.96 8.78 18.52
CA PRO A 194 -11.57 9.30 19.74
C PRO A 194 -12.35 10.61 19.46
N PRO A 195 -13.36 10.95 20.28
CA PRO A 195 -14.26 12.08 20.03
C PRO A 195 -13.57 13.44 19.82
N ASP A 196 -12.52 13.73 20.59
CA ASP A 196 -11.74 14.97 20.48
C ASP A 196 -11.08 15.13 19.11
N ARG A 197 -10.57 14.03 18.54
CA ARG A 197 -10.01 14.01 17.19
C ARG A 197 -11.09 14.13 16.12
N CYS A 198 -12.27 13.56 16.35
CA CYS A 198 -13.41 13.72 15.44
C CYS A 198 -13.85 15.18 15.33
N GLU A 199 -14.04 15.85 16.47
CA GLU A 199 -14.41 17.27 16.52
C GLU A 199 -13.36 18.15 15.83
N LYS A 200 -12.06 17.91 16.12
CA LYS A 200 -10.98 18.65 15.48
C LYS A 200 -10.94 18.44 13.96
N LEU A 201 -11.15 17.22 13.47
CA LEU A 201 -11.17 16.95 12.02
C LEU A 201 -12.31 17.67 11.31
N VAL A 202 -13.52 17.70 11.90
CA VAL A 202 -14.64 18.45 11.33
C VAL A 202 -14.31 19.94 11.26
N ALA A 203 -13.71 20.51 12.31
CA ALA A 203 -13.28 21.91 12.30
C ALA A 203 -12.24 22.20 11.20
N LEU A 204 -11.26 21.31 11.01
CA LEU A 204 -10.27 21.43 9.93
C LEU A 204 -10.90 21.29 8.54
N ALA A 205 -11.83 20.36 8.38
CA ALA A 205 -12.54 20.15 7.12
C ALA A 205 -13.29 21.42 6.68
N ARG A 206 -13.97 22.08 7.63
CA ARG A 206 -14.62 23.38 7.40
C ARG A 206 -13.61 24.49 7.08
N LYS A 207 -12.54 24.62 7.87
CA LYS A 207 -11.48 25.64 7.71
C LYS A 207 -10.78 25.55 6.36
N PHE A 208 -10.44 24.34 5.89
CA PHE A 208 -9.66 24.12 4.67
C PHE A 208 -10.50 23.69 3.47
N ASN A 209 -11.83 23.65 3.62
CA ASN A 209 -12.79 23.16 2.62
C ASN A 209 -12.41 21.78 2.05
N THR A 210 -12.20 20.83 2.96
CA THR A 210 -11.78 19.45 2.65
C THR A 210 -12.95 18.50 2.86
N LEU A 211 -13.20 17.61 1.89
CA LEU A 211 -14.20 16.57 2.02
C LEU A 211 -13.67 15.43 2.89
N LEU A 212 -14.41 15.02 3.90
CA LEU A 212 -14.10 13.85 4.73
C LEU A 212 -14.91 12.64 4.22
N PHE A 213 -14.24 11.73 3.52
CA PHE A 213 -14.79 10.46 3.08
C PHE A 213 -14.58 9.41 4.18
N CYS A 214 -15.65 9.07 4.90
CA CYS A 214 -15.63 8.03 5.94
C CYS A 214 -16.00 6.69 5.32
N ASP A 215 -15.03 5.77 5.23
CA ASP A 215 -15.29 4.39 4.83
C ASP A 215 -15.80 3.58 6.04
N ASP A 216 -17.13 3.55 6.20
CA ASP A 216 -17.84 3.16 7.42
C ASP A 216 -18.34 1.69 7.38
N VAL A 217 -17.66 0.84 6.62
CA VAL A 217 -18.10 -0.54 6.34
C VAL A 217 -18.12 -1.47 7.56
N TYR A 218 -17.53 -1.06 8.69
CA TYR A 218 -17.44 -1.84 9.92
C TYR A 218 -18.26 -1.29 11.09
N ASN A 219 -18.89 -0.10 10.99
CA ASN A 219 -19.51 0.59 12.14
C ASN A 219 -20.50 -0.28 12.94
N ILE A 220 -21.30 -1.11 12.25
CA ILE A 220 -22.33 -1.95 12.87
C ILE A 220 -21.73 -3.21 13.52
N LEU A 221 -20.49 -3.59 13.16
CA LEU A 221 -19.82 -4.81 13.61
C LEU A 221 -18.98 -4.55 14.87
N TYR A 222 -19.63 -4.19 15.97
CA TYR A 222 -19.03 -4.07 17.30
C TYR A 222 -19.24 -5.34 18.14
N TYR A 223 -18.33 -5.60 19.07
CA TYR A 223 -18.32 -6.81 19.92
C TYR A 223 -18.34 -6.51 21.43
N GLU A 224 -18.34 -5.23 21.80
CA GLU A 224 -18.52 -4.75 23.17
C GLU A 224 -19.85 -3.97 23.27
N ASP A 225 -20.32 -3.73 24.50
CA ASP A 225 -21.57 -3.01 24.75
C ASP A 225 -21.49 -1.51 24.41
N THR A 226 -20.28 -0.94 24.40
CA THR A 226 -20.04 0.48 24.10
C THR A 226 -19.80 0.65 22.60
N ILE A 227 -20.69 1.37 21.93
CA ILE A 227 -20.62 1.65 20.50
C ILE A 227 -19.97 3.02 20.31
N PRO A 228 -18.87 3.14 19.55
CA PRO A 228 -18.31 4.43 19.22
C PRO A 228 -19.32 5.24 18.37
N PRO A 229 -19.53 6.54 18.64
CA PRO A 229 -20.35 7.39 17.79
C PRO A 229 -19.80 7.42 16.36
N ARG A 230 -20.67 7.42 15.36
CA ARG A 230 -20.23 7.52 13.96
C ARG A 230 -19.58 8.88 13.70
N PHE A 231 -18.57 8.90 12.86
CA PHE A 231 -17.87 10.13 12.51
C PHE A 231 -18.81 11.19 11.89
N LEU A 232 -19.79 10.79 11.08
CA LEU A 232 -20.79 11.70 10.49
C LEU A 232 -21.54 12.54 11.53
N THR A 233 -21.75 12.01 12.75
CA THR A 233 -22.51 12.71 13.81
C THR A 233 -21.79 13.93 14.39
N TYR A 234 -20.50 14.09 14.09
CA TYR A 234 -19.72 15.25 14.52
C TYR A 234 -19.89 16.46 13.57
N ASP A 235 -20.31 16.26 12.32
CA ASP A 235 -20.64 17.35 11.38
C ASP A 235 -22.13 17.71 11.46
N LYS A 236 -22.50 18.37 12.55
CA LYS A 236 -23.91 18.56 12.95
C LYS A 236 -24.59 19.63 12.10
N GLU A 237 -25.75 19.30 11.54
CA GLU A 237 -26.60 20.26 10.82
C GLU A 237 -27.05 21.46 11.69
N THR A 238 -27.01 21.33 13.02
CA THR A 238 -27.35 22.40 13.97
C THR A 238 -26.22 23.41 14.17
N ASP A 239 -25.01 23.12 13.69
CA ASP A 239 -23.88 24.04 13.84
C ASP A 239 -24.07 25.26 12.93
N PRO A 240 -23.77 26.48 13.42
CA PRO A 240 -24.00 27.71 12.65
C PRO A 240 -23.16 27.81 11.36
N ASP A 241 -22.03 27.10 11.31
CA ASP A 241 -21.11 27.03 10.18
C ASP A 241 -21.23 25.70 9.39
N PHE A 242 -22.32 24.94 9.61
CA PHE A 242 -22.56 23.69 8.89
C PHE A 242 -22.59 23.91 7.37
N GLN A 243 -21.71 23.20 6.68
CA GLN A 243 -21.65 23.18 5.22
C GLN A 243 -21.79 21.74 4.68
N GLY A 244 -21.76 20.72 5.53
CA GLY A 244 -21.74 19.32 5.11
C GLY A 244 -20.44 18.98 4.39
N HIS A 245 -19.38 18.76 5.17
CA HIS A 245 -18.06 18.35 4.69
C HIS A 245 -17.82 16.85 4.87
N VAL A 246 -18.69 16.17 5.59
CA VAL A 246 -18.57 14.74 5.87
C VAL A 246 -19.57 13.93 5.04
N LEU A 247 -19.11 12.79 4.53
CA LEU A 247 -19.97 11.73 4.02
C LEU A 247 -19.55 10.39 4.61
N SER A 248 -20.55 9.55 4.91
CA SER A 248 -20.38 8.17 5.36
C SER A 248 -20.67 7.22 4.21
N CYS A 249 -19.79 6.25 3.96
CA CYS A 249 -19.97 5.25 2.93
C CYS A 249 -20.09 3.85 3.55
N GLY A 250 -21.27 3.25 3.45
CA GLY A 250 -21.59 1.93 4.00
C GLY A 250 -21.75 0.84 2.95
N THR A 251 -21.80 -0.42 3.38
CA THR A 251 -21.96 -1.57 2.48
C THR A 251 -22.65 -2.75 3.14
N PHE A 252 -23.39 -3.53 2.35
CA PHE A 252 -23.84 -4.88 2.74
C PHE A 252 -22.75 -5.94 2.62
N SER A 253 -21.57 -5.63 2.06
CA SER A 253 -20.52 -6.62 1.81
C SER A 253 -19.98 -7.29 3.08
N LYS A 254 -19.99 -6.58 4.21
CA LYS A 254 -19.55 -7.08 5.53
C LYS A 254 -20.71 -7.45 6.45
N LEU A 255 -21.91 -7.01 6.08
CA LEU A 255 -23.13 -7.11 6.89
C LEU A 255 -24.07 -8.23 6.43
N PHE A 256 -23.91 -8.69 5.19
CA PHE A 256 -24.71 -9.72 4.57
C PHE A 256 -23.80 -10.63 3.72
N GLY A 257 -23.54 -10.25 2.48
CA GLY A 257 -22.59 -10.95 1.61
C GLY A 257 -22.09 -10.06 0.48
N PRO A 258 -20.81 -10.14 0.08
CA PRO A 258 -20.22 -9.26 -0.93
C PRO A 258 -20.91 -9.36 -2.29
N GLY A 259 -21.47 -10.52 -2.64
CA GLY A 259 -22.13 -10.79 -3.92
C GLY A 259 -23.39 -9.95 -4.19
N VAL A 260 -24.03 -9.38 -3.16
CA VAL A 260 -25.23 -8.54 -3.38
C VAL A 260 -24.90 -7.21 -4.02
N ARG A 261 -23.62 -6.77 -4.00
CA ARG A 261 -23.15 -5.50 -4.58
C ARG A 261 -24.07 -4.31 -4.25
N LEU A 262 -24.38 -4.13 -2.97
CA LEU A 262 -25.25 -3.07 -2.49
C LEU A 262 -24.57 -2.30 -1.35
N GLY A 263 -24.70 -0.98 -1.38
CA GLY A 263 -24.19 -0.07 -0.37
C GLY A 263 -24.93 1.26 -0.42
N TRP A 264 -24.45 2.21 0.36
CA TRP A 264 -25.04 3.55 0.42
C TRP A 264 -23.99 4.60 0.76
N ILE A 265 -24.28 5.83 0.38
CA ILE A 265 -23.67 7.03 0.94
C ILE A 265 -24.72 7.73 1.78
N GLU A 266 -24.34 8.15 2.99
CA GLU A 266 -25.11 9.06 3.83
C GLU A 266 -24.37 10.40 3.90
N ALA A 267 -25.00 11.48 3.45
CA ALA A 267 -24.37 12.80 3.38
C ALA A 267 -25.40 13.93 3.44
N SER A 268 -24.92 15.17 3.58
CA SER A 268 -25.76 16.36 3.47
C SER A 268 -26.46 16.43 2.10
N ASN A 269 -27.64 17.06 2.05
CA ASN A 269 -28.37 17.29 0.78
C ASN A 269 -27.50 18.02 -0.26
N ARG A 270 -26.52 18.82 0.18
CA ARG A 270 -25.55 19.50 -0.70
C ARG A 270 -24.74 18.49 -1.51
N ILE A 271 -24.22 17.45 -0.87
CA ILE A 271 -23.45 16.37 -1.51
C ILE A 271 -24.38 15.44 -2.31
N ILE A 272 -25.51 15.02 -1.72
CA ILE A 272 -26.47 14.12 -2.39
C ILE A 272 -26.96 14.69 -3.73
N ASN A 273 -27.22 15.99 -3.79
CA ASN A 273 -27.65 16.65 -5.02
C ASN A 273 -26.61 16.59 -6.15
N LEU A 274 -25.32 16.50 -5.84
CA LEU A 274 -24.29 16.34 -6.88
C LEU A 274 -24.31 14.95 -7.49
N PHE A 275 -24.52 13.92 -6.67
CA PHE A 275 -24.68 12.57 -7.18
C PHE A 275 -25.93 12.45 -8.04
N VAL A 276 -27.07 12.95 -7.55
CA VAL A 276 -28.36 12.87 -8.26
C VAL A 276 -28.34 13.62 -9.59
N LYS A 277 -27.68 14.79 -9.67
CA LYS A 277 -27.60 15.60 -10.90
C LYS A 277 -26.48 15.18 -11.86
N SER A 278 -25.64 14.23 -11.49
CA SER A 278 -24.58 13.74 -12.38
C SER A 278 -25.17 13.00 -13.58
N SER A 279 -24.56 13.14 -14.76
CA SER A 279 -24.97 12.40 -15.96
C SER A 279 -24.91 10.88 -15.76
N TYR A 280 -24.02 10.40 -14.87
CA TYR A 280 -23.95 9.01 -14.45
C TYR A 280 -25.22 8.50 -13.76
N SER A 281 -25.88 9.36 -12.98
CA SER A 281 -27.16 9.05 -12.35
C SER A 281 -28.33 9.25 -13.31
N ASP A 282 -28.26 10.26 -14.18
CA ASP A 282 -29.33 10.62 -15.12
C ASP A 282 -29.64 9.47 -16.10
N SER A 283 -28.61 8.83 -16.67
CA SER A 283 -28.80 7.67 -17.55
C SER A 283 -29.00 6.35 -16.80
N GLY A 284 -28.54 6.25 -15.55
CA GLY A 284 -28.39 4.97 -14.85
C GLY A 284 -29.49 4.64 -13.84
N GLY A 285 -30.29 5.62 -13.41
CA GLY A 285 -31.33 5.44 -12.39
C GLY A 285 -30.82 4.84 -11.07
N SER A 286 -31.71 4.19 -10.34
CA SER A 286 -31.42 3.50 -9.08
C SER A 286 -30.39 2.39 -9.29
N LYS A 287 -29.27 2.45 -8.56
CA LYS A 287 -28.27 1.40 -8.59
C LYS A 287 -28.84 0.11 -7.99
N ASN A 288 -28.63 -1.00 -8.69
CA ASN A 288 -28.99 -2.34 -8.23
C ASN A 288 -30.47 -2.49 -7.81
N HIS A 289 -31.39 -1.94 -8.63
CA HIS A 289 -32.81 -1.76 -8.28
C HIS A 289 -33.52 -3.05 -7.83
N LEU A 290 -33.40 -4.15 -8.61
CA LEU A 290 -33.95 -5.45 -8.25
C LEU A 290 -33.48 -5.92 -6.86
N VAL A 291 -32.15 -5.94 -6.63
CA VAL A 291 -31.59 -6.39 -5.35
C VAL A 291 -31.99 -5.46 -4.21
N SER A 292 -32.02 -4.14 -4.44
CA SER A 292 -32.50 -3.19 -3.43
C SER A 292 -33.94 -3.49 -3.02
N GLY A 293 -34.83 -3.80 -3.97
CA GLY A 293 -36.21 -4.19 -3.69
C GLY A 293 -36.34 -5.51 -2.92
N LEU A 294 -35.49 -6.50 -3.21
CA LEU A 294 -35.42 -7.73 -2.43
C LEU A 294 -34.91 -7.44 -1.01
N MET A 295 -33.87 -6.62 -0.88
CA MET A 295 -33.32 -6.20 0.40
C MET A 295 -34.29 -5.34 1.21
N THR A 296 -35.23 -4.62 0.59
CA THR A 296 -36.33 -3.96 1.31
C THR A 296 -37.06 -4.95 2.19
N THR A 297 -37.41 -6.12 1.65
CA THR A 297 -38.08 -7.19 2.42
C THR A 297 -37.16 -7.75 3.52
N VAL A 298 -35.86 -7.93 3.22
CA VAL A 298 -34.89 -8.39 4.23
C VAL A 298 -34.82 -7.43 5.43
N LEU A 299 -34.88 -6.11 5.17
CA LEU A 299 -34.82 -5.07 6.20
C LEU A 299 -36.15 -4.96 6.97
N THR A 300 -37.28 -4.87 6.27
CA THR A 300 -38.60 -4.67 6.91
C THR A 300 -39.06 -5.87 7.73
N GLU A 301 -38.64 -7.09 7.36
CA GLU A 301 -38.91 -8.31 8.11
C GLU A 301 -37.94 -8.53 9.29
N GLY A 302 -37.00 -7.61 9.52
CA GLY A 302 -36.01 -7.73 10.60
C GLY A 302 -34.98 -8.84 10.40
N LEU A 303 -34.91 -9.44 9.20
CA LEU A 303 -33.99 -10.54 8.90
C LEU A 303 -32.53 -10.10 8.92
N GLN A 304 -32.26 -8.87 8.46
CA GLN A 304 -30.93 -8.28 8.51
C GLN A 304 -30.45 -8.08 9.96
N ALA A 305 -31.29 -7.48 10.82
CA ALA A 305 -30.94 -7.24 12.22
C ALA A 305 -30.64 -8.55 12.96
N ALA A 306 -31.50 -9.56 12.78
CA ALA A 306 -31.29 -10.89 13.36
C ALA A 306 -30.00 -11.56 12.85
N HIS A 307 -29.64 -11.36 11.58
CA HIS A 307 -28.39 -11.86 11.01
C HIS A 307 -27.17 -11.12 11.60
N ILE A 308 -27.21 -9.80 11.71
CA ILE A 308 -26.16 -8.99 12.35
C ILE A 308 -25.90 -9.43 13.79
N ASP A 309 -26.94 -9.69 14.58
CA ASP A 309 -26.77 -10.15 15.97
C ASP A 309 -26.03 -11.49 16.06
N LYS A 310 -26.26 -12.39 15.10
CA LYS A 310 -25.51 -13.64 14.99
C LYS A 310 -24.05 -13.36 14.60
N LEU A 311 -23.82 -12.47 13.63
CA LEU A 311 -22.46 -12.07 13.23
C LEU A 311 -21.69 -11.46 14.41
N ARG A 312 -22.29 -10.56 15.20
CA ARG A 312 -21.66 -9.96 16.39
C ARG A 312 -21.20 -11.01 17.40
N LYS A 313 -22.08 -11.95 17.77
CA LYS A 313 -21.74 -13.07 18.69
C LYS A 313 -20.61 -13.93 18.12
N LYS A 314 -20.72 -14.28 16.84
CA LYS A 314 -19.78 -15.16 16.14
C LYS A 314 -18.41 -14.53 16.00
N TYR A 315 -18.32 -13.30 15.53
CA TYR A 315 -17.05 -12.60 15.36
C TYR A 315 -16.45 -12.17 16.69
N GLY A 316 -17.25 -11.75 17.67
CA GLY A 316 -16.77 -11.43 19.02
C GLY A 316 -16.11 -12.62 19.71
N SER A 317 -16.72 -13.81 19.66
CA SER A 317 -16.12 -15.04 20.21
C SER A 317 -14.83 -15.46 19.51
N ARG A 318 -14.77 -15.32 18.17
CA ARG A 318 -13.55 -15.58 17.39
C ARG A 318 -12.43 -14.60 17.74
N LEU A 319 -12.73 -13.32 17.78
CA LEU A 319 -11.76 -12.29 18.15
C LEU A 319 -11.18 -12.55 19.55
N ALA A 320 -12.04 -12.79 20.55
CA ALA A 320 -11.60 -13.09 21.90
C ALA A 320 -10.66 -14.30 21.96
N ALA A 321 -11.00 -15.40 21.27
CA ALA A 321 -10.19 -16.60 21.22
C ALA A 321 -8.85 -16.39 20.50
N VAL A 322 -8.85 -15.66 19.38
CA VAL A 322 -7.63 -15.34 18.62
C VAL A 322 -6.70 -14.43 19.44
N ILE A 323 -7.20 -13.38 20.07
CA ILE A 323 -6.40 -12.48 20.91
C ILE A 323 -5.80 -13.24 22.10
N ALA A 324 -6.58 -14.09 22.77
CA ALA A 324 -6.08 -14.91 23.86
C ALA A 324 -4.93 -15.82 23.40
N LEU A 325 -5.09 -16.49 22.26
CA LEU A 325 -4.08 -17.38 21.69
C LEU A 325 -2.81 -16.63 21.25
N LEU A 326 -2.96 -15.46 20.62
CA LEU A 326 -1.82 -14.62 20.22
C LEU A 326 -1.02 -14.17 21.45
N LYS A 327 -1.70 -13.69 22.50
CA LYS A 327 -1.07 -13.29 23.77
C LYS A 327 -0.38 -14.44 24.50
N GLU A 328 -0.94 -15.65 24.41
CA GLU A 328 -0.36 -16.84 25.02
C GLU A 328 0.90 -17.31 24.28
N LYS A 329 0.89 -17.29 22.94
CA LYS A 329 1.90 -17.97 22.12
C LYS A 329 2.98 -17.07 21.56
N LEU A 330 2.73 -15.78 21.39
CA LEU A 330 3.71 -14.85 20.83
C LEU A 330 4.65 -14.28 21.91
N PRO A 331 5.91 -13.96 21.56
CA PRO A 331 6.82 -13.29 22.47
C PRO A 331 6.30 -11.92 22.92
N LYS A 332 6.66 -11.49 24.14
CA LYS A 332 6.24 -10.20 24.71
C LYS A 332 6.68 -8.97 23.90
N THR A 333 7.68 -9.11 23.04
CA THR A 333 8.17 -8.05 22.15
C THR A 333 7.27 -7.82 20.94
N VAL A 334 6.28 -8.70 20.70
CA VAL A 334 5.28 -8.54 19.65
C VAL A 334 4.08 -7.80 20.21
N VAL A 335 3.69 -6.70 19.55
CA VAL A 335 2.52 -5.91 19.91
C VAL A 335 1.34 -6.37 19.07
N VAL A 336 0.20 -6.63 19.69
CA VAL A 336 -1.02 -7.10 19.03
C VAL A 336 -2.13 -6.09 19.31
N SER A 337 -2.76 -5.56 18.27
CA SER A 337 -3.93 -4.68 18.41
C SER A 337 -5.10 -5.44 19.03
N GLU A 338 -5.89 -4.78 19.86
CA GLU A 338 -7.10 -5.34 20.48
C GLU A 338 -8.33 -4.57 19.99
N PRO A 339 -8.78 -4.83 18.75
CA PRO A 339 -9.95 -4.16 18.20
C PRO A 339 -11.20 -4.53 19.01
N LYS A 340 -12.21 -3.67 18.96
CA LYS A 340 -13.51 -3.88 19.63
C LYS A 340 -14.64 -4.19 18.64
N GLY A 341 -14.27 -4.36 17.37
CA GLY A 341 -15.16 -4.52 16.23
C GLY A 341 -14.37 -4.73 14.93
N GLY A 342 -15.08 -4.79 13.80
CA GLY A 342 -14.48 -4.98 12.49
C GLY A 342 -13.89 -6.38 12.29
N TYR A 343 -12.96 -6.53 11.34
CA TYR A 343 -12.51 -7.87 10.87
C TYR A 343 -11.05 -8.21 11.18
N PHE A 344 -10.24 -7.22 11.55
CA PHE A 344 -8.79 -7.33 11.44
C PHE A 344 -8.07 -7.15 12.77
N ILE A 345 -6.97 -7.88 12.91
CA ILE A 345 -5.98 -7.71 13.96
C ILE A 345 -4.67 -7.34 13.28
N TRP A 346 -4.03 -6.31 13.81
CA TRP A 346 -2.70 -5.86 13.44
C TRP A 346 -1.67 -6.35 14.45
N ILE A 347 -0.55 -6.82 13.93
CA ILE A 347 0.54 -7.40 14.71
C ILE A 347 1.82 -6.68 14.31
N GLU A 348 2.49 -6.06 15.28
CA GLU A 348 3.75 -5.37 15.10
C GLU A 348 4.88 -6.21 15.71
N LEU A 349 5.78 -6.69 14.86
CA LEU A 349 6.98 -7.41 15.26
C LEU A 349 8.10 -6.41 15.60
N PRO A 350 9.22 -6.84 16.22
CA PRO A 350 10.40 -5.99 16.33
C PRO A 350 10.85 -5.41 14.98
N LEU A 351 11.41 -4.20 14.98
CA LEU A 351 11.75 -3.44 13.76
C LEU A 351 12.70 -4.17 12.80
N TRP A 352 13.50 -5.11 13.30
CA TRP A 352 14.43 -5.91 12.50
C TRP A 352 13.74 -7.07 11.75
N CYS A 353 12.47 -7.37 12.05
CA CYS A 353 11.73 -8.42 11.34
C CYS A 353 11.27 -7.94 9.96
N ASP A 354 11.41 -8.81 8.95
CA ASP A 354 10.82 -8.62 7.63
C ASP A 354 9.55 -9.49 7.50
N ALA A 355 8.39 -8.83 7.51
CA ALA A 355 7.08 -9.47 7.40
C ALA A 355 6.88 -10.16 6.04
N VAL A 356 7.50 -9.68 4.96
CA VAL A 356 7.40 -10.33 3.64
C VAL A 356 8.13 -11.66 3.66
N GLN A 357 9.36 -11.69 4.18
CA GLN A 357 10.13 -12.95 4.32
C GLN A 357 9.44 -13.92 5.27
N LEU A 358 8.88 -13.42 6.37
CA LEU A 358 8.11 -14.24 7.30
C LEU A 358 6.84 -14.82 6.62
N VAL A 359 6.11 -14.07 5.80
CA VAL A 359 4.96 -14.60 5.05
C VAL A 359 5.38 -15.71 4.10
N LEU A 360 6.50 -15.55 3.39
CA LEU A 360 7.01 -16.57 2.47
C LEU A 360 7.37 -17.86 3.22
N MET A 361 8.13 -17.74 4.31
CA MET A 361 8.51 -18.87 5.15
C MET A 361 7.28 -19.55 5.79
N ALA A 362 6.32 -18.77 6.31
CA ALA A 362 5.10 -19.30 6.91
C ALA A 362 4.24 -20.06 5.89
N LYS A 363 4.18 -19.58 4.65
CA LYS A 363 3.48 -20.27 3.57
C LYS A 363 4.13 -21.61 3.25
N GLU A 364 5.45 -21.63 3.11
CA GLU A 364 6.21 -22.82 2.73
C GLU A 364 6.26 -23.89 3.84
N GLN A 365 6.55 -23.48 5.08
CA GLN A 365 6.85 -24.41 6.16
C GLN A 365 5.63 -24.75 7.03
N TYR A 366 4.66 -23.84 7.09
CA TYR A 366 3.52 -23.93 8.00
C TYR A 366 2.17 -23.93 7.30
N ASN A 367 2.15 -23.86 5.95
CA ASN A 367 0.92 -23.78 5.16
C ASN A 367 -0.04 -22.68 5.66
N VAL A 368 0.51 -21.53 6.08
CA VAL A 368 -0.29 -20.39 6.52
C VAL A 368 0.17 -19.10 5.84
N THR A 369 -0.78 -18.26 5.43
CA THR A 369 -0.48 -16.94 4.85
C THR A 369 -1.26 -15.83 5.55
N PHE A 370 -0.68 -14.64 5.59
CA PHE A 370 -1.21 -13.42 6.20
C PHE A 370 -0.69 -12.21 5.41
N LEU A 371 -1.28 -11.03 5.64
CA LEU A 371 -0.99 -9.87 4.80
C LEU A 371 0.18 -9.06 5.40
N PRO A 372 1.30 -8.87 4.68
CA PRO A 372 2.39 -8.03 5.17
C PRO A 372 1.97 -6.56 5.18
N GLY A 373 2.42 -5.83 6.20
CA GLY A 373 2.04 -4.43 6.46
C GLY A 373 2.44 -3.47 5.35
N THR A 374 3.52 -3.79 4.61
CA THR A 374 3.98 -3.06 3.42
C THR A 374 2.92 -2.92 2.34
N ARG A 375 1.94 -3.83 2.29
CA ARG A 375 0.82 -3.71 1.35
C ARG A 375 -0.20 -2.65 1.76
N CYS A 376 -0.28 -2.29 3.05
CA CYS A 376 -1.29 -1.39 3.60
C CYS A 376 -0.84 0.08 3.63
N THR A 377 0.24 0.43 2.94
CA THR A 377 0.84 1.77 3.01
C THR A 377 1.26 2.26 1.63
N PRO A 378 1.12 3.57 1.33
CA PRO A 378 1.71 4.16 0.13
C PRO A 378 3.20 4.50 0.31
N THR A 379 3.76 4.43 1.53
CA THR A 379 5.12 4.90 1.84
C THR A 379 6.18 3.80 1.88
N GLY A 380 5.79 2.54 1.75
CA GLY A 380 6.70 1.40 1.90
C GLY A 380 7.13 1.13 3.35
N LYS A 381 6.53 1.80 4.34
CA LYS A 381 6.73 1.56 5.78
C LYS A 381 6.09 0.24 6.24
N TYR A 382 6.12 -0.01 7.56
CA TYR A 382 5.45 -1.15 8.20
C TYR A 382 5.98 -2.52 7.74
N GLY A 383 7.28 -2.58 7.40
CA GLY A 383 7.99 -3.80 7.00
C GLY A 383 7.96 -4.92 8.04
N ASN A 384 7.83 -4.55 9.31
CA ASN A 384 7.76 -5.45 10.47
C ASN A 384 6.32 -5.77 10.91
N CYS A 385 5.30 -5.33 10.17
CA CYS A 385 3.91 -5.48 10.61
C CYS A 385 3.14 -6.49 9.76
N ILE A 386 2.09 -7.08 10.34
CA ILE A 386 1.22 -8.07 9.70
C ILE A 386 -0.24 -7.74 10.01
N ARG A 387 -1.13 -7.94 9.03
CA ARG A 387 -2.58 -7.96 9.21
C ARG A 387 -3.13 -9.39 9.07
N ILE A 388 -3.93 -9.82 10.03
CA ILE A 388 -4.77 -11.02 9.94
C ILE A 388 -6.25 -10.69 10.02
N SER A 389 -7.08 -11.61 9.54
CA SER A 389 -8.54 -11.55 9.60
C SER A 389 -9.11 -12.72 10.39
N PHE A 390 -10.13 -12.45 11.21
CA PHE A 390 -10.87 -13.46 11.98
C PHE A 390 -12.30 -13.71 11.46
N SER A 391 -12.69 -13.08 10.33
CA SER A 391 -14.07 -13.12 9.83
C SER A 391 -14.42 -14.36 9.00
N TYR A 392 -13.43 -14.93 8.30
CA TYR A 392 -13.67 -15.92 7.25
C TYR A 392 -13.90 -17.33 7.82
N TYR A 393 -12.88 -17.94 8.42
CA TYR A 393 -12.94 -19.33 8.89
C TYR A 393 -13.81 -19.55 10.12
N GLU A 394 -14.34 -20.77 10.28
CA GLU A 394 -14.88 -21.24 11.57
C GLU A 394 -13.83 -21.24 12.68
N LEU A 395 -14.29 -21.27 13.93
CA LEU A 395 -13.42 -21.06 15.09
C LEU A 395 -12.25 -22.04 15.14
N GLU A 396 -12.50 -23.34 15.01
CA GLU A 396 -11.43 -24.36 15.04
C GLU A 396 -10.37 -24.17 13.94
N PRO A 397 -10.72 -24.12 12.63
CA PRO A 397 -9.71 -23.91 11.58
C PRO A 397 -9.04 -22.53 11.68
N LEU A 398 -9.75 -21.50 12.16
CA LEU A 398 -9.16 -20.19 12.44
C LEU A 398 -8.07 -20.30 13.51
N LEU A 399 -8.35 -20.94 14.64
CA LEU A 399 -7.39 -21.11 15.73
C LEU A 399 -6.20 -21.97 15.30
N GLU A 400 -6.40 -22.99 14.46
CA GLU A 400 -5.28 -23.76 13.90
C GLU A 400 -4.41 -22.90 12.97
N GLY A 401 -5.00 -22.09 12.10
CA GLY A 401 -4.28 -21.11 11.29
C GLY A 401 -3.46 -20.13 12.15
N VAL A 402 -4.04 -19.62 13.24
CA VAL A 402 -3.35 -18.73 14.16
C VAL A 402 -2.23 -19.44 14.93
N LYS A 403 -2.40 -20.71 15.35
CA LYS A 403 -1.33 -21.51 15.95
C LYS A 403 -0.15 -21.69 14.99
N ARG A 404 -0.42 -21.93 13.70
CA ARG A 404 0.60 -22.01 12.64
C ARG A 404 1.33 -20.68 12.48
N LEU A 405 0.59 -19.56 12.46
CA LEU A 405 1.19 -18.21 12.45
C LEU A 405 2.11 -18.01 13.66
N CYS A 406 1.67 -18.33 14.88
CA CYS A 406 2.49 -18.15 16.07
C CYS A 406 3.78 -18.97 16.01
N ARG A 407 3.71 -20.22 15.54
CA ARG A 407 4.91 -21.06 15.33
C ARG A 407 5.87 -20.43 14.32
N ALA A 408 5.35 -19.94 13.19
CA ALA A 408 6.15 -19.28 12.17
C ALA A 408 6.82 -18.00 12.70
N VAL A 409 6.09 -17.15 13.42
CA VAL A 409 6.63 -15.93 14.05
C VAL A 409 7.74 -16.29 15.04
N CYS A 410 7.49 -17.23 15.95
CA CYS A 410 8.49 -17.64 16.93
C CYS A 410 9.74 -18.23 16.27
N GLN A 411 9.60 -19.09 15.26
CA GLN A 411 10.76 -19.64 14.55
C GLN A 411 11.53 -18.53 13.82
N TYR A 412 10.83 -17.65 13.10
CA TYR A 412 11.46 -16.56 12.37
C TYR A 412 12.23 -15.64 13.30
N MET A 413 11.63 -15.28 14.42
CA MET A 413 12.28 -14.45 15.42
C MET A 413 13.50 -15.15 16.01
N THR A 414 13.40 -16.40 16.46
CA THR A 414 14.56 -17.14 16.98
C THR A 414 15.69 -17.30 15.97
N ALA A 415 15.36 -17.49 14.68
CA ALA A 415 16.37 -17.68 13.63
C ALA A 415 17.05 -16.37 13.18
N ASN A 416 16.41 -15.22 13.40
CA ASN A 416 16.87 -13.92 12.91
C ASN A 416 17.05 -12.88 14.02
N GLU A 417 16.92 -13.27 15.30
CA GLU A 417 17.09 -12.37 16.43
C GLU A 417 18.52 -11.83 16.42
N PRO A 418 18.71 -10.51 16.42
CA PRO A 418 20.03 -9.93 16.58
C PRO A 418 20.58 -10.38 17.93
N MET A 419 21.72 -11.08 17.94
CA MET A 419 22.36 -11.54 19.18
C MET A 419 22.41 -10.41 20.21
N ASN A 420 21.75 -10.63 21.34
CA ASN A 420 21.58 -9.67 22.41
C ASN A 420 22.93 -9.46 23.13
N ASN A 421 23.79 -8.58 22.61
CA ASN A 421 24.88 -8.03 23.41
C ASN A 421 24.26 -7.09 24.44
N GLY A 422 24.02 -7.62 25.63
CA GLY A 422 23.35 -6.93 26.73
C GLY A 422 24.00 -5.60 27.10
N SER A 423 23.13 -4.72 27.61
CA SER A 423 23.40 -3.72 28.66
C SER A 423 24.72 -2.95 28.55
N ILE A 424 24.65 -1.74 28.01
CA ILE A 424 25.65 -0.70 28.25
C ILE A 424 25.52 -0.27 29.72
N GLU A 425 26.41 -0.74 30.58
CA GLU A 425 26.81 -0.01 31.80
C GLU A 425 28.33 0.21 31.78
N PRO A 426 28.82 1.38 32.25
CA PRO A 426 30.20 1.79 32.06
C PRO A 426 31.10 1.26 33.18
N VAL A 427 32.00 0.31 32.89
CA VAL A 427 33.07 -0.06 33.84
C VAL A 427 34.41 -0.20 33.13
N GLN A 428 35.26 0.78 33.45
CA GLN A 428 36.68 0.75 33.79
C GLN A 428 37.62 -0.23 33.07
N GLN A 429 38.65 0.38 32.48
CA GLN A 429 39.91 -0.21 32.04
C GLN A 429 40.50 -1.14 33.10
N GLU A 430 40.89 -2.36 32.70
CA GLU A 430 42.29 -2.82 32.76
C GLU A 430 42.45 -4.21 32.09
N ASP A 431 43.29 -4.17 31.05
CA ASP A 431 44.32 -5.12 30.59
C ASP A 431 44.08 -6.61 30.30
N ASN A 432 44.40 -6.91 29.03
CA ASN A 432 44.99 -8.12 28.43
C ASN A 432 44.15 -9.39 28.33
N VAL A 433 43.73 -9.71 27.08
CA VAL A 433 44.19 -10.87 26.28
C VAL A 433 43.67 -10.75 24.83
N SER A 434 44.60 -10.77 23.86
CA SER A 434 44.51 -10.87 22.37
C SER A 434 43.15 -10.86 21.64
N GLU A 435 42.96 -9.83 20.79
CA GLU A 435 41.81 -9.58 19.88
C GLU A 435 41.68 -10.56 18.68
N PRO A 436 40.44 -10.90 18.27
CA PRO A 436 40.07 -11.10 16.87
C PRO A 436 39.42 -9.80 16.31
N THR A 437 39.95 -9.31 15.19
CA THR A 437 39.56 -8.08 14.48
C THR A 437 38.06 -8.00 14.16
N LYS A 438 37.37 -6.96 14.64
CA LYS A 438 35.97 -6.63 14.28
C LYS A 438 35.88 -6.25 12.80
N SER A 439 35.07 -6.96 12.01
CA SER A 439 34.84 -6.63 10.60
C SER A 439 33.95 -5.39 10.43
N THR A 440 34.31 -4.51 9.50
CA THR A 440 33.58 -3.25 9.22
C THR A 440 32.26 -3.53 8.47
N PRO A 441 31.27 -2.61 8.46
CA PRO A 441 30.05 -2.75 7.65
C PRO A 441 30.33 -3.04 6.17
N ALA A 442 31.32 -2.36 5.59
CA ALA A 442 31.75 -2.60 4.22
C ALA A 442 32.33 -4.01 4.02
N GLN A 443 33.17 -4.50 4.94
CA GLN A 443 33.72 -5.87 4.88
C GLN A 443 32.60 -6.92 4.92
N ARG A 444 31.58 -6.72 5.75
CA ARG A 444 30.41 -7.62 5.79
C ARG A 444 29.64 -7.65 4.47
N LEU A 445 29.48 -6.51 3.81
CA LEU A 445 28.81 -6.42 2.51
C LEU A 445 29.66 -7.04 1.38
N ILE A 446 30.97 -6.83 1.40
CA ILE A 446 31.92 -7.46 0.47
C ILE A 446 31.82 -8.98 0.57
N GLU A 447 31.85 -9.53 1.79
CA GLU A 447 31.72 -10.96 2.04
C GLU A 447 30.34 -11.50 1.63
N ALA A 448 29.26 -10.85 2.06
CA ALA A 448 27.88 -11.29 1.78
C ALA A 448 27.55 -11.28 0.28
N LEU A 449 28.08 -10.31 -0.46
CA LEU A 449 27.88 -10.19 -1.90
C LEU A 449 28.99 -10.86 -2.73
N GLY A 450 30.02 -11.42 -2.10
CA GLY A 450 31.17 -11.98 -2.79
C GLY A 450 31.79 -11.00 -3.78
N LEU A 451 31.95 -9.73 -3.36
CA LEU A 451 32.62 -8.70 -4.15
C LEU A 451 34.13 -8.97 -4.13
N GLU A 452 34.78 -8.72 -5.25
CA GLU A 452 36.22 -8.92 -5.42
C GLU A 452 36.91 -7.58 -5.64
N PRO A 453 38.09 -7.33 -5.04
CA PRO A 453 38.87 -6.13 -5.32
C PRO A 453 39.16 -5.98 -6.81
N HIS A 454 39.00 -4.77 -7.33
CA HIS A 454 39.16 -4.44 -8.73
C HIS A 454 39.98 -3.16 -8.89
N THR A 455 40.89 -3.15 -9.86
CA THR A 455 41.90 -2.09 -10.01
C THR A 455 41.30 -0.70 -10.26
N VAL A 456 40.13 -0.63 -10.91
CA VAL A 456 39.48 0.63 -11.31
C VAL A 456 38.26 1.03 -10.47
N ALA A 457 37.77 0.22 -9.51
CA ALA A 457 36.39 0.37 -8.99
C ALA A 457 36.17 -0.03 -7.52
N GLY A 458 37.22 -0.11 -6.69
CA GLY A 458 37.08 -0.64 -5.32
C GLY A 458 36.80 -2.15 -5.35
N ASN A 459 35.60 -2.57 -4.94
CA ASN A 459 35.18 -3.98 -4.96
C ASN A 459 33.97 -4.19 -5.87
N LEU A 460 33.98 -5.19 -6.77
CA LEU A 460 32.86 -5.46 -7.68
C LEU A 460 32.56 -6.95 -7.89
N LYS A 461 31.35 -7.25 -8.38
CA LYS A 461 30.97 -8.58 -8.88
C LYS A 461 29.88 -8.51 -9.95
N LEU A 462 30.09 -9.21 -11.06
CA LEU A 462 29.03 -9.52 -12.03
C LEU A 462 28.07 -10.54 -11.40
N LYS A 463 26.85 -10.10 -11.05
CA LYS A 463 25.84 -10.92 -10.36
C LYS A 463 24.88 -11.62 -11.30
N TYR A 464 24.62 -11.02 -12.46
CA TYR A 464 23.68 -11.58 -13.43
C TYR A 464 24.13 -11.32 -14.85
N THR A 465 23.90 -12.32 -15.70
CA THR A 465 24.02 -12.22 -17.15
C THR A 465 22.83 -12.95 -17.75
N SER A 466 22.09 -12.26 -18.63
CA SER A 466 20.93 -12.87 -19.30
C SER A 466 21.35 -14.04 -20.17
N LYS A 467 20.56 -15.13 -20.11
CA LYS A 467 20.69 -16.28 -21.01
C LYS A 467 20.18 -15.97 -22.42
N LEU A 468 19.31 -14.98 -22.56
CA LEU A 468 18.85 -14.50 -23.87
C LEU A 468 19.98 -13.73 -24.53
N LYS A 469 20.27 -14.05 -25.78
CA LYS A 469 21.30 -13.40 -26.60
C LYS A 469 20.67 -12.54 -27.69
N LEU A 470 21.26 -11.37 -27.94
CA LEU A 470 20.85 -10.39 -28.93
C LEU A 470 21.99 -10.21 -29.93
N GLY A 471 21.68 -10.31 -31.23
CA GLY A 471 22.59 -9.89 -32.28
C GLY A 471 22.75 -8.37 -32.23
N PHE A 472 23.95 -7.89 -31.91
CA PHE A 472 24.25 -6.48 -31.74
C PHE A 472 25.39 -6.05 -32.67
N ILE A 473 25.19 -4.97 -33.41
CA ILE A 473 26.24 -4.40 -34.27
C ILE A 473 26.97 -3.31 -33.49
N ALA A 474 28.16 -3.64 -33.01
CA ALA A 474 29.04 -2.65 -32.36
C ALA A 474 29.79 -1.85 -33.43
N LYS A 475 29.29 -0.66 -33.80
CA LYS A 475 30.06 0.27 -34.64
C LYS A 475 31.25 0.83 -33.84
N ARG A 476 32.50 0.50 -34.15
CA ARG A 476 33.65 1.23 -33.58
C ARG A 476 33.76 2.61 -34.23
N ASN A 477 33.96 3.66 -33.42
CA ASN A 477 34.34 4.98 -33.94
C ASN A 477 35.85 5.18 -33.73
N LYS A 478 36.64 5.11 -34.81
CA LYS A 478 37.75 6.02 -35.11
C LYS A 478 38.40 5.69 -36.47
N GLN A 479 38.24 6.61 -37.44
CA GLN A 479 39.22 7.05 -38.44
C GLN A 479 40.17 6.02 -39.10
N SER A 480 39.69 4.91 -39.64
CA SER A 480 40.37 4.22 -40.75
C SER A 480 39.35 3.59 -41.71
N SER A 481 39.58 3.74 -43.01
CA SER A 481 38.64 3.39 -44.08
C SER A 481 38.59 1.89 -44.43
N THR A 482 39.01 1.01 -43.51
CA THR A 482 39.06 -0.43 -43.75
C THR A 482 38.86 -1.20 -42.44
N GLU A 483 37.62 -1.37 -41.98
CA GLU A 483 37.29 -2.42 -41.01
C GLU A 483 35.76 -2.70 -40.99
N GLN A 484 35.39 -3.98 -41.02
CA GLN A 484 34.01 -4.47 -41.16
C GLN A 484 33.24 -4.42 -39.83
N ASP A 485 31.95 -4.10 -39.88
CA ASP A 485 31.02 -4.20 -38.74
C ASP A 485 31.08 -5.61 -38.12
N LYS A 486 31.46 -5.70 -36.84
CA LYS A 486 31.52 -6.97 -36.10
C LYS A 486 30.19 -7.18 -35.38
N SER A 487 29.42 -8.17 -35.82
CA SER A 487 28.24 -8.64 -35.10
C SER A 487 28.68 -9.35 -33.80
N LEU A 488 28.26 -8.83 -32.66
CA LEU A 488 28.48 -9.44 -31.34
C LEU A 488 27.19 -10.11 -30.87
N ASP A 489 27.31 -11.30 -30.31
CA ASP A 489 26.18 -12.01 -29.69
C ASP A 489 26.15 -11.71 -28.19
N LEU A 490 25.45 -10.63 -27.84
CA LEU A 490 25.48 -10.04 -26.49
C LEU A 490 24.35 -10.61 -25.62
N PRO A 491 24.56 -10.82 -24.32
CA PRO A 491 23.44 -11.09 -23.41
C PRO A 491 22.44 -9.92 -23.45
N ALA A 492 21.14 -10.19 -23.27
CA ALA A 492 20.14 -9.12 -23.33
C ALA A 492 20.32 -8.08 -22.21
N ALA A 493 20.85 -8.49 -21.06
CA ALA A 493 21.21 -7.60 -19.95
C ALA A 493 22.31 -8.23 -19.08
N SER A 494 23.01 -7.40 -18.30
CA SER A 494 23.92 -7.83 -17.23
C SER A 494 23.77 -6.92 -16.01
N SER A 495 24.05 -7.44 -14.81
CA SER A 495 24.04 -6.64 -13.57
C SER A 495 25.34 -6.82 -12.79
N ILE A 496 25.97 -5.70 -12.43
CA ILE A 496 27.23 -5.63 -11.70
C ILE A 496 26.96 -4.90 -10.39
N TYR A 497 27.41 -5.46 -9.26
CA TYR A 497 27.36 -4.82 -7.95
C TYR A 497 28.74 -4.25 -7.63
N MET A 498 28.79 -3.06 -7.04
CA MET A 498 30.02 -2.36 -6.70
C MET A 498 29.94 -1.70 -5.34
N LEU A 499 31.07 -1.67 -4.65
CA LEU A 499 31.24 -1.02 -3.36
C LEU A 499 32.54 -0.22 -3.36
N LEU A 500 32.41 1.08 -3.13
CA LEU A 500 33.55 2.00 -2.92
C LEU A 500 33.71 2.28 -1.43
N GLN A 501 34.95 2.45 -0.97
CA GLN A 501 35.31 2.80 0.40
C GLN A 501 36.25 4.01 0.46
N GLY A 502 36.05 4.89 1.46
CA GLY A 502 36.96 6.00 1.77
C GLY A 502 37.21 6.94 0.57
N GLU A 503 38.41 6.88 0.02
CA GLU A 503 38.86 7.69 -1.12
C GLU A 503 38.79 6.96 -2.47
N GLU A 504 38.32 5.72 -2.49
CA GLU A 504 38.14 4.94 -3.72
C GLU A 504 37.18 5.64 -4.69
N TYR A 505 37.43 5.42 -5.97
CA TYR A 505 36.61 5.91 -7.06
C TYR A 505 36.59 4.90 -8.21
N LEU A 506 35.53 4.98 -9.01
CA LEU A 506 35.47 4.39 -10.34
C LEU A 506 36.10 5.36 -11.33
N SER A 507 37.20 4.95 -11.96
CA SER A 507 37.93 5.78 -12.92
C SER A 507 37.10 6.08 -14.18
N TRP A 508 37.48 7.13 -14.92
CA TRP A 508 36.82 7.50 -16.16
C TRP A 508 36.83 6.39 -17.20
N HIS A 509 35.64 5.99 -17.64
CA HIS A 509 35.44 5.02 -18.69
C HIS A 509 34.15 5.30 -19.45
N THR A 510 33.92 4.55 -20.51
CA THR A 510 32.68 4.61 -21.28
C THR A 510 32.31 3.23 -21.80
N ILE A 511 31.01 2.97 -21.93
CA ILE A 511 30.47 1.72 -22.46
C ILE A 511 29.59 2.02 -23.67
N ALA A 512 29.75 1.22 -24.74
CA ALA A 512 28.92 1.29 -25.94
C ALA A 512 27.54 0.61 -25.76
N ALA A 513 26.89 0.80 -24.61
CA ALA A 513 25.54 0.35 -24.25
C ALA A 513 24.95 1.30 -23.19
N ASP A 514 23.63 1.33 -23.05
CA ASP A 514 22.99 2.14 -22.00
C ASP A 514 23.09 1.43 -20.65
N GLU A 515 23.34 2.21 -19.61
CA GLU A 515 23.50 1.73 -18.24
C GLU A 515 22.51 2.42 -17.29
N LEU A 516 22.00 1.67 -16.32
CA LEU A 516 21.14 2.18 -15.27
C LEU A 516 21.76 1.85 -13.91
N LEU A 517 22.14 2.89 -13.17
CA LEU A 517 22.73 2.78 -11.84
C LEU A 517 21.63 2.84 -10.79
N PHE A 518 21.77 2.05 -9.73
CA PHE A 518 20.90 2.02 -8.56
C PHE A 518 21.73 2.12 -7.29
N PHE A 519 21.38 3.04 -6.41
CA PHE A 519 21.98 3.13 -5.08
C PHE A 519 21.32 2.15 -4.11
N HIS A 520 22.10 1.41 -3.32
CA HIS A 520 21.57 0.45 -2.34
C HIS A 520 21.80 0.90 -0.90
N GLU A 521 23.05 1.21 -0.54
CA GLU A 521 23.41 1.46 0.86
C GLU A 521 24.66 2.32 1.03
N GLY A 522 24.83 2.94 2.20
CA GLY A 522 26.03 3.68 2.58
C GLY A 522 25.93 5.19 2.36
N SER A 523 27.07 5.82 2.16
CA SER A 523 27.21 7.21 1.76
C SER A 523 26.77 7.39 0.30
N PRO A 524 26.06 8.49 -0.04
CA PRO A 524 25.72 8.80 -1.41
C PRO A 524 26.97 8.83 -2.31
N ILE A 525 26.81 8.45 -3.57
CA ILE A 525 27.87 8.53 -4.58
C ILE A 525 27.61 9.72 -5.52
N LYS A 526 28.68 10.30 -6.05
CA LYS A 526 28.65 11.31 -7.11
C LYS A 526 28.96 10.62 -8.42
N VAL A 527 28.02 10.71 -9.35
CA VAL A 527 28.18 10.24 -10.72
C VAL A 527 28.54 11.43 -11.58
N HIS A 528 29.80 11.49 -12.02
CA HIS A 528 30.34 12.53 -12.89
C HIS A 528 30.20 12.06 -14.33
N GLN A 529 29.52 12.83 -15.18
CA GLN A 529 29.30 12.48 -16.58
C GLN A 529 29.83 13.58 -17.50
N ILE A 530 30.45 13.18 -18.61
CA ILE A 530 30.79 14.05 -19.74
C ILE A 530 30.14 13.46 -20.98
N SER A 531 29.13 14.16 -21.50
CA SER A 531 28.39 13.74 -22.69
C SER A 531 29.28 13.71 -23.94
N ALA A 532 28.80 13.09 -25.02
CA ALA A 532 29.52 13.09 -26.30
C ALA A 532 29.79 14.50 -26.87
N CYS A 533 28.96 15.50 -26.54
CA CYS A 533 29.17 16.90 -26.91
C CYS A 533 30.04 17.69 -25.91
N GLY A 534 30.51 17.05 -24.83
CA GLY A 534 31.41 17.66 -23.85
C GLY A 534 30.71 18.38 -22.69
N ASP A 535 29.40 18.21 -22.53
CA ASP A 535 28.65 18.77 -21.40
C ASP A 535 28.89 17.94 -20.14
N TYR A 536 29.19 18.62 -19.02
CA TYR A 536 29.46 17.96 -17.75
C TYR A 536 28.26 18.05 -16.81
N THR A 537 27.89 16.92 -16.21
CA THR A 537 26.90 16.84 -15.13
C THR A 537 27.46 16.06 -13.95
N CYS A 538 27.00 16.39 -12.74
CA CYS A 538 27.31 15.65 -11.53
C CYS A 538 26.01 15.35 -10.80
N ILE A 539 25.71 14.07 -10.64
CA ILE A 539 24.45 13.59 -10.09
C ILE A 539 24.75 12.88 -8.78
N ASN A 540 24.11 13.33 -7.69
CA ASN A 540 24.17 12.63 -6.41
C ASN A 540 23.20 11.45 -6.44
N LEU A 541 23.73 10.24 -6.38
CA LEU A 541 22.98 9.00 -6.23
C LEU A 541 22.95 8.60 -4.75
N GLY A 542 21.76 8.43 -4.19
CA GLY A 542 21.55 8.23 -2.76
C GLY A 542 20.09 8.02 -2.42
N ARG A 543 19.73 8.20 -1.14
CA ARG A 543 18.34 8.06 -0.68
C ARG A 543 17.48 9.26 -1.14
N PRO A 544 16.29 9.04 -1.75
CA PRO A 544 15.39 10.12 -2.15
C PRO A 544 14.98 11.07 -1.03
N LEU A 545 14.87 10.54 0.20
CA LEU A 545 14.53 11.33 1.39
C LEU A 545 15.58 12.42 1.72
N ASP A 546 16.82 12.24 1.24
CA ASP A 546 17.91 13.20 1.44
C ASP A 546 18.05 14.17 0.24
N GLY A 547 17.09 14.17 -0.69
CA GLY A 547 17.12 14.99 -1.91
C GLY A 547 18.04 14.46 -3.02
N HIS A 548 18.47 13.20 -2.92
CA HIS A 548 19.30 12.53 -3.93
C HIS A 548 18.47 11.71 -4.92
N ASN A 549 19.08 11.34 -6.05
CA ASN A 549 18.45 10.43 -7.01
C ASN A 549 18.68 8.98 -6.56
N TYR A 550 17.65 8.14 -6.60
CA TYR A 550 17.84 6.70 -6.32
C TYR A 550 18.51 5.95 -7.47
N GLN A 551 18.20 6.38 -8.70
CA GLN A 551 18.71 5.78 -9.93
C GLN A 551 19.11 6.86 -10.95
N VAL A 552 20.05 6.53 -11.82
CA VAL A 552 20.48 7.41 -12.93
C VAL A 552 20.82 6.60 -14.17
N GLN A 553 20.43 7.10 -15.33
CA GLN A 553 20.83 6.53 -16.62
C GLN A 553 22.18 7.11 -17.05
N ILE A 554 23.10 6.26 -17.49
CA ILE A 554 24.27 6.63 -18.30
C ILE A 554 23.94 6.29 -19.76
N PRO A 555 23.78 7.29 -20.64
CA PRO A 555 23.63 7.02 -22.06
C PRO A 555 24.88 6.34 -22.62
N GLN A 556 24.72 5.43 -23.57
CA GLN A 556 25.85 4.82 -24.27
C GLN A 556 26.88 5.86 -24.75
N ARG A 557 28.17 5.54 -24.65
CA ARG A 557 29.31 6.39 -25.03
C ARG A 557 29.44 7.71 -24.23
N CYS A 558 28.69 7.86 -23.15
CA CYS A 558 28.95 8.90 -22.16
C CYS A 558 30.18 8.53 -21.34
N TRP A 559 31.11 9.46 -21.15
CA TRP A 559 32.24 9.25 -20.25
C TRP A 559 31.77 9.48 -18.83
N TYR A 560 32.04 8.56 -17.91
CA TYR A 560 31.67 8.77 -16.51
C TYR A 560 32.67 8.19 -15.51
N ALA A 561 32.66 8.77 -14.32
CA ALA A 561 33.44 8.37 -13.15
C ALA A 561 32.58 8.51 -11.89
N ILE A 562 32.87 7.72 -10.85
CA ILE A 562 32.08 7.70 -9.62
C ILE A 562 32.97 7.83 -8.39
N GLU A 563 32.60 8.68 -7.44
CA GLU A 563 33.27 8.76 -6.13
C GLU A 563 32.23 8.81 -5.00
N LEU A 564 32.66 8.57 -3.76
CA LEU A 564 31.82 8.86 -2.59
C LEU A 564 31.61 10.38 -2.45
N ALA A 565 30.37 10.78 -2.20
CA ALA A 565 30.02 12.19 -1.99
C ALA A 565 30.64 12.74 -0.69
N GLN A 566 30.81 11.88 0.31
CA GLN A 566 31.44 12.17 1.60
C GLN A 566 32.56 11.15 1.84
N LYS A 567 33.78 11.66 2.05
CA LYS A 567 34.96 10.84 2.22
C LYS A 567 35.48 10.98 3.64
N HIS A 568 35.27 9.95 4.44
CA HIS A 568 35.74 9.85 5.82
C HIS A 568 36.10 8.40 6.12
N ASP A 569 36.85 8.18 7.20
CA ASP A 569 37.25 6.83 7.59
C ASP A 569 36.01 5.96 7.90
N GLY A 570 35.94 4.79 7.28
CA GLY A 570 34.78 3.90 7.34
C GLY A 570 33.62 4.22 6.38
N ALA A 571 33.68 5.31 5.60
CA ALA A 571 32.67 5.59 4.58
C ALA A 571 32.67 4.51 3.49
N TYR A 572 31.49 4.05 3.08
CA TYR A 572 31.32 3.18 1.94
C TYR A 572 30.07 3.55 1.15
N GLY A 573 29.99 3.15 -0.11
CA GLY A 573 28.79 3.31 -0.94
C GLY A 573 28.59 2.07 -1.80
N LEU A 574 27.48 1.37 -1.60
CA LEU A 574 27.06 0.19 -2.35
C LEU A 574 26.03 0.60 -3.41
N TYR A 575 26.30 0.24 -4.65
CA TYR A 575 25.43 0.51 -5.79
C TYR A 575 25.53 -0.64 -6.81
N SER A 576 24.62 -0.67 -7.78
CA SER A 576 24.68 -1.63 -8.88
C SER A 576 24.41 -0.97 -10.22
N GLU A 577 24.97 -1.54 -11.27
CA GLU A 577 24.75 -1.16 -12.66
C GLU A 577 24.01 -2.27 -13.40
N VAL A 578 23.02 -1.88 -14.20
CA VAL A 578 22.35 -2.75 -15.17
C VAL A 578 22.66 -2.25 -16.57
N ILE A 579 23.26 -3.10 -17.40
CA ILE A 579 23.72 -2.75 -18.75
C ILE A 579 22.83 -3.46 -19.77
N SER A 580 22.36 -2.73 -20.78
CA SER A 580 21.51 -3.28 -21.87
C SER A 580 21.85 -2.65 -23.23
N PRO A 581 22.26 -3.44 -24.25
CA PRO A 581 22.56 -4.88 -24.19
C PRO A 581 23.67 -5.18 -23.18
N GLY A 582 23.63 -6.37 -22.58
CA GLY A 582 24.46 -6.74 -21.45
C GLY A 582 25.97 -6.68 -21.72
N PHE A 583 26.72 -6.53 -20.63
CA PHE A 583 28.16 -6.27 -20.63
C PHE A 583 28.95 -7.24 -21.51
N HIS A 584 29.87 -6.68 -22.29
CA HIS A 584 30.89 -7.41 -23.01
C HIS A 584 32.18 -6.57 -23.06
N PRO A 585 33.37 -7.15 -22.88
CA PRO A 585 34.63 -6.39 -22.85
C PRO A 585 34.86 -5.50 -24.06
N ASP A 586 34.47 -5.94 -25.27
CA ASP A 586 34.58 -5.13 -26.50
C ASP A 586 33.75 -3.83 -26.49
N LEU A 587 32.80 -3.66 -25.55
CA LEU A 587 32.01 -2.44 -25.38
C LEU A 587 32.66 -1.43 -24.43
N TYR A 588 33.60 -1.86 -23.61
CA TYR A 588 34.23 -1.05 -22.56
C TYR A 588 35.48 -0.34 -23.10
N GLU A 589 35.58 0.97 -22.84
CA GLU A 589 36.73 1.80 -23.16
C GLU A 589 37.17 2.56 -21.90
N SER A 590 38.40 2.31 -21.44
CA SER A 590 39.03 3.09 -20.36
C SER A 590 39.61 4.39 -20.92
N GLY A 591 39.52 5.48 -20.15
CA GLY A 591 39.99 6.79 -20.56
C GLY A 591 41.33 7.14 -19.95
N SER A 592 42.37 7.24 -20.77
CA SER A 592 43.63 7.81 -20.29
C SER A 592 43.44 9.29 -19.96
N LYS A 593 44.13 9.76 -18.92
CA LYS A 593 44.04 11.13 -18.45
C LYS A 593 44.41 12.12 -19.56
N GLU A 594 45.48 11.85 -20.29
CA GLU A 594 45.99 12.69 -21.36
C GLU A 594 44.96 12.80 -22.51
N GLU A 595 44.37 11.69 -22.95
CA GLU A 595 43.38 11.68 -24.02
C GLU A 595 42.08 12.40 -23.63
N LEU A 596 41.60 12.19 -22.41
CA LEU A 596 40.39 12.86 -21.94
C LEU A 596 40.59 14.36 -21.75
N ILE A 597 41.76 14.78 -21.28
CA ILE A 597 42.10 16.21 -21.17
C ILE A 597 42.25 16.84 -22.55
N GLU A 598 42.87 16.16 -23.52
CA GLU A 598 42.95 16.63 -24.90
C GLU A 598 41.55 16.79 -25.51
N LYS A 599 40.66 15.82 -25.26
CA LYS A 599 39.29 15.81 -25.78
C LYS A 599 38.35 16.80 -25.08
N PHE A 600 38.52 17.00 -23.78
CA PHE A 600 37.66 17.83 -22.93
C PHE A 600 38.48 18.75 -22.01
N PRO A 601 39.27 19.69 -22.58
CA PRO A 601 40.21 20.50 -21.81
C PRO A 601 39.54 21.36 -20.73
N GLN A 602 38.28 21.77 -20.95
CA GLN A 602 37.47 22.51 -19.98
C GLN A 602 37.23 21.75 -18.67
N HIS A 603 37.31 20.41 -18.69
CA HIS A 603 37.05 19.54 -17.54
C HIS A 603 38.34 18.94 -16.95
N ALA A 604 39.51 19.47 -17.33
CA ALA A 604 40.81 18.88 -16.96
C ALA A 604 41.01 18.66 -15.46
N LYS A 605 40.44 19.53 -14.61
CA LYS A 605 40.51 19.40 -13.14
C LYS A 605 39.81 18.14 -12.63
N ILE A 606 38.58 17.90 -13.07
CA ILE A 606 37.79 16.74 -12.62
C ILE A 606 38.30 15.45 -13.25
N ILE A 607 38.76 15.51 -14.50
CA ILE A 607 39.40 14.40 -15.19
C ILE A 607 40.66 13.97 -14.42
N THR A 608 41.58 14.90 -14.15
CA THR A 608 42.81 14.63 -13.39
C THR A 608 42.55 14.03 -12.01
N ARG A 609 41.45 14.41 -11.35
CA ARG A 609 41.14 13.95 -9.98
C ARG A 609 40.64 12.51 -9.94
N LEU A 610 39.94 12.05 -10.98
CA LEU A 610 39.27 10.74 -11.04
C LEU A 610 39.82 9.85 -12.16
N SER A 611 41.05 10.09 -12.61
CA SER A 611 41.81 9.17 -13.45
C SER A 611 42.77 8.36 -12.57
N GLU A 612 43.11 7.15 -12.99
CA GLU A 612 44.21 6.40 -12.36
C GLU A 612 45.48 7.25 -12.32
N LYS A 613 46.26 7.13 -11.23
CA LYS A 613 47.53 7.85 -11.04
C LYS A 613 48.65 7.27 -11.87
#